data_AF-C9YBN7-F1
#
_entry.id   AF-C9YBN7-F1
#
_cell.length_a   1.000
_cell.length_b   1.000
_cell.length_c   1.000
_cell.angle_alpha   90.00
_cell.angle_beta   90.00
_cell.angle_gamma   90.00
#
_symmetry.space_group_name_H-M   'P 1'
#
loop_
_entity.id
_entity.type
_entity.pdbx_description
1 polymer ?
#
loop_
_entity_poly.entity_id
_entity_poly.type
_entity_poly.pdbx_seq_one_letter_code
_entity_poly.pdbx_strand_id
1 'polypeptide(L)'
;MVASYVFYLIVVHIKEVDDKATVAPYLKKHSRHVVGICESQVVAIGNAANLVLTLDAVTKAQVVQAFSAIAPISSAPLHFIPFSSQTNWMQYLDHHIGRTRSTLEKVLAQIIFLEAHHVKLLMDIDDCVHFLVIPQIVKTPIRNTNLSAFANEFFDYCQACRKLKTYIDANF
;
A
#
# COMPACT_ATOMS: atom_id res chain seq x y z
N MET A 1 -3.07 -29.62 -40.57
CA MET A 1 -3.39 -29.64 -39.13
C MET A 1 -2.52 -28.68 -38.32
N VAL A 2 -1.20 -28.62 -38.56
CA VAL A 2 -0.28 -27.70 -37.85
C VAL A 2 -0.62 -26.22 -38.10
N ALA A 3 -0.91 -25.81 -39.33
CA ALA A 3 -1.19 -24.41 -39.67
C ALA A 3 -2.43 -23.83 -38.95
N SER A 4 -3.49 -24.64 -38.76
CA SER A 4 -4.71 -24.23 -38.06
C SER A 4 -4.47 -24.04 -36.55
N TYR A 5 -3.59 -24.84 -35.96
CA TYR A 5 -3.20 -24.74 -34.55
C TYR A 5 -2.31 -23.51 -34.31
N VAL A 6 -1.37 -23.25 -35.22
CA VAL A 6 -0.52 -22.05 -35.21
C VAL A 6 -1.37 -20.79 -35.36
N PHE A 7 -2.35 -20.79 -36.27
CA PHE A 7 -3.25 -19.65 -36.45
C PHE A 7 -4.10 -19.37 -35.21
N TYR A 8 -4.64 -20.41 -34.56
CA TYR A 8 -5.39 -20.27 -33.32
C TYR A 8 -4.54 -19.66 -32.20
N LEU A 9 -3.30 -20.15 -32.00
CA LEU A 9 -2.38 -19.60 -31.01
C LEU A 9 -2.06 -18.13 -31.26
N ILE A 10 -1.80 -17.74 -32.51
CA ILE A 10 -1.51 -16.35 -32.87
C ILE A 10 -2.73 -15.45 -32.59
N VAL A 11 -3.92 -15.84 -33.03
CA VAL A 11 -5.14 -15.02 -32.87
C VAL A 11 -5.51 -14.85 -31.40
N VAL A 12 -5.44 -15.93 -30.62
CA VAL A 12 -5.71 -15.86 -29.17
C VAL A 12 -4.68 -14.98 -28.48
N HIS A 13 -3.40 -15.15 -28.79
CA HIS A 13 -2.34 -14.39 -28.14
C HIS A 13 -2.39 -12.89 -28.49
N ILE A 14 -2.72 -12.54 -29.73
CA ILE A 14 -2.91 -11.13 -30.13
C ILE A 14 -4.05 -10.51 -29.34
N LYS A 15 -5.18 -11.22 -29.18
CA LYS A 15 -6.32 -10.74 -28.40
C LYS A 15 -5.96 -10.56 -26.93
N GLU A 16 -5.26 -11.52 -26.31
CA GLU A 16 -4.79 -11.40 -24.93
C GLU A 16 -3.88 -10.18 -24.72
N VAL A 17 -2.98 -9.93 -25.68
CA VAL A 17 -2.08 -8.76 -25.63
C VAL A 17 -2.87 -7.45 -25.73
N ASP A 18 -3.86 -7.38 -26.62
CA ASP A 18 -4.69 -6.18 -26.82
C ASP A 18 -5.62 -5.91 -25.61
N ASP A 19 -6.23 -6.97 -25.06
CA ASP A 19 -7.03 -6.90 -23.85
C ASP A 19 -6.17 -6.42 -22.66
N LYS A 20 -4.94 -6.94 -22.52
CA LYS A 20 -3.99 -6.51 -21.49
C LYS A 20 -3.57 -5.05 -21.68
N ALA A 21 -3.31 -4.61 -22.90
CA ALA A 21 -2.96 -3.22 -23.20
C ALA A 21 -4.12 -2.26 -22.84
N THR A 22 -5.36 -2.67 -23.07
CA THR A 22 -6.56 -1.90 -22.73
C THR A 22 -6.72 -1.72 -21.22
N VAL A 23 -6.45 -2.76 -20.42
CA VAL A 23 -6.60 -2.71 -18.95
C VAL A 23 -5.35 -2.15 -18.26
N ALA A 24 -4.18 -2.15 -18.91
CA ALA A 24 -2.91 -1.69 -18.34
C ALA A 24 -2.96 -0.30 -17.66
N PRO A 25 -3.60 0.74 -18.23
CA PRO A 25 -3.73 2.04 -17.55
C PRO A 25 -4.51 1.96 -16.23
N TYR A 26 -5.53 1.11 -16.15
CA TYR A 26 -6.30 0.87 -14.94
C TYR A 26 -5.43 0.21 -13.86
N LEU A 27 -4.69 -0.84 -14.23
CA LEU A 27 -3.77 -1.55 -13.33
C LEU A 27 -2.68 -0.61 -12.82
N LYS A 28 -2.06 0.17 -13.72
CA LYS A 28 -1.04 1.17 -13.39
C LYS A 28 -1.59 2.19 -12.39
N LYS A 29 -2.76 2.76 -12.66
CA LYS A 29 -3.40 3.78 -11.82
C LYS A 29 -3.65 3.27 -10.40
N HIS A 30 -4.27 2.10 -10.26
CA HIS A 30 -4.63 1.58 -8.95
C HIS A 30 -3.40 1.07 -8.17
N SER A 31 -2.42 0.48 -8.85
CA SER A 31 -1.16 0.07 -8.21
C SER A 31 -0.34 1.29 -7.75
N ARG A 32 -0.31 2.37 -8.55
CA ARG A 32 0.25 3.66 -8.11
C ARG A 32 -0.52 4.27 -6.94
N HIS A 33 -1.84 4.08 -6.90
CA HIS A 33 -2.63 4.58 -5.79
C HIS A 33 -2.29 3.86 -4.47
N VAL A 34 -2.03 2.55 -4.50
CA VAL A 34 -1.51 1.79 -3.33
C VAL A 34 -0.20 2.40 -2.83
N VAL A 35 0.74 2.69 -3.72
CA VAL A 35 2.01 3.35 -3.38
C VAL A 35 1.78 4.75 -2.83
N GLY A 36 0.92 5.56 -3.47
CA GLY A 36 0.62 6.93 -3.04
C GLY A 36 -0.03 7.00 -1.65
N ILE A 37 -0.81 5.99 -1.26
CA ILE A 37 -1.33 5.88 0.12
C ILE A 37 -0.16 5.71 1.11
N CYS A 38 0.82 4.85 0.81
CA CYS A 38 2.02 4.68 1.64
C CYS A 38 2.84 5.98 1.71
N GLU A 39 3.09 6.63 0.58
CA GLU A 39 3.82 7.91 0.51
C GLU A 39 3.16 8.98 1.38
N SER A 40 1.82 9.10 1.31
CA SER A 40 1.09 10.06 2.14
C SER A 40 1.25 9.81 3.65
N GLN A 41 1.28 8.53 4.05
CA GLN A 41 1.50 8.16 5.46
C GLN A 41 2.93 8.49 5.91
N VAL A 42 3.94 8.15 5.10
CA VAL A 42 5.35 8.45 5.41
C VAL A 42 5.55 9.96 5.61
N VAL A 43 4.96 10.78 4.74
CA VAL A 43 5.01 12.24 4.87
C VAL A 43 4.27 12.73 6.11
N ALA A 44 3.06 12.24 6.38
CA ALA A 44 2.28 12.62 7.55
C ALA A 44 2.99 12.30 8.87
N ILE A 45 3.59 11.10 8.95
CA ILE A 45 4.39 10.65 10.10
C ILE A 45 5.66 11.50 10.23
N GLY A 46 6.33 11.79 9.12
CA GLY A 46 7.49 12.69 9.10
C GLY A 46 7.14 14.06 9.67
N ASN A 47 6.06 14.67 9.18
CA ASN A 47 5.59 15.98 9.64
C ASN A 47 5.27 15.97 11.14
N ALA A 48 4.61 14.94 11.64
CA ALA A 48 4.27 14.81 13.06
C ALA A 48 5.50 14.67 13.97
N ALA A 49 6.58 14.08 13.44
CA ALA A 49 7.86 13.95 14.14
C ALA A 49 8.84 15.10 13.86
N ASN A 50 8.45 16.12 13.07
CA ASN A 50 9.33 17.17 12.55
C ASN A 50 10.55 16.62 11.77
N LEU A 51 10.34 15.55 11.00
CA LEU A 51 11.33 14.90 10.14
C LEU A 51 10.90 14.97 8.67
N VAL A 52 11.85 15.18 7.76
CA VAL A 52 11.59 15.08 6.32
C VAL A 52 11.76 13.63 5.90
N LEU A 53 10.64 12.93 5.70
CA LEU A 53 10.61 11.54 5.28
C LEU A 53 10.01 11.40 3.88
N THR A 54 10.63 10.57 3.06
CA THR A 54 10.13 10.19 1.73
C THR A 54 10.20 8.67 1.59
N LEU A 55 9.24 8.08 0.87
CA LEU A 55 9.19 6.62 0.70
C LEU A 55 10.47 6.07 0.06
N ASP A 56 11.12 6.84 -0.82
CA ASP A 56 12.31 6.40 -1.55
C ASP A 56 13.56 6.33 -0.66
N ALA A 57 13.69 7.23 0.33
CA ALA A 57 14.88 7.34 1.16
C ALA A 57 14.68 6.93 2.63
N VAL A 58 13.44 6.61 3.05
CA VAL A 58 13.17 6.27 4.45
C VAL A 58 13.98 5.06 4.91
N THR A 59 14.60 5.21 6.07
CA THR A 59 15.35 4.15 6.76
C THR A 59 14.60 3.68 8.01
N LYS A 60 14.89 2.46 8.45
CA LYS A 60 14.30 1.90 9.67
C LYS A 60 14.52 2.79 10.89
N ALA A 61 15.74 3.34 11.05
CA ALA A 61 16.07 4.23 12.16
C ALA A 61 15.19 5.49 12.17
N GLN A 62 14.95 6.10 11.01
CA GLN A 62 14.08 7.27 10.89
C GLN A 62 12.62 6.95 11.23
N VAL A 63 12.11 5.78 10.82
CA VAL A 63 10.74 5.35 11.18
C VAL A 63 10.64 5.16 12.70
N VAL A 64 11.59 4.47 13.32
CA VAL A 64 11.62 4.27 14.77
C VAL A 64 11.66 5.62 15.50
N GLN A 65 12.52 6.54 15.05
CA GLN A 65 12.59 7.89 15.59
C GLN A 65 11.25 8.61 15.47
N ALA A 66 10.62 8.59 14.30
CA ALA A 66 9.34 9.25 14.08
C ALA A 66 8.23 8.66 14.97
N PHE A 67 8.12 7.33 15.02
CA PHE A 67 7.12 6.63 15.82
C PHE A 67 7.35 6.81 17.33
N SER A 68 8.58 7.03 17.77
CA SER A 68 8.89 7.32 19.17
C SER A 68 8.39 8.70 19.63
N ALA A 69 8.24 9.66 18.70
CA ALA A 69 7.79 11.02 18.97
C ALA A 69 6.25 11.16 18.93
N ILE A 70 5.53 10.14 18.44
CA ILE A 70 4.09 10.19 18.24
C ILE A 70 3.38 9.34 19.29
N ALA A 71 2.45 9.94 20.03
CA ALA A 71 1.59 9.22 20.95
C ALA A 71 0.44 8.54 20.19
N PRO A 72 0.06 7.28 20.51
CA PRO A 72 -0.94 6.55 19.71
C PRO A 72 -2.33 7.21 19.72
N ILE A 73 -2.66 7.89 20.82
CA ILE A 73 -3.95 8.56 21.05
C ILE A 73 -3.93 10.06 20.72
N SER A 74 -2.78 10.64 20.33
CA SER A 74 -2.75 12.05 19.96
C SER A 74 -3.43 12.28 18.61
N SER A 75 -3.82 13.53 18.36
CA SER A 75 -4.44 13.93 17.10
C SER A 75 -3.57 13.62 15.88
N ALA A 76 -4.20 13.02 14.88
CA ALA A 76 -3.67 12.75 13.55
C ALA A 76 -4.33 13.69 12.52
N PRO A 77 -3.73 13.88 11.33
CA PRO A 77 -4.21 14.88 10.36
C PRO A 77 -5.56 14.58 9.71
N LEU A 78 -6.11 13.36 9.88
CA LEU A 78 -7.39 12.95 9.32
C LEU A 78 -8.55 13.39 10.22
N HIS A 79 -9.59 13.96 9.60
CA HIS A 79 -10.81 14.43 10.27
C HIS A 79 -12.00 13.57 9.82
N PHE A 80 -12.82 13.08 10.76
CA PHE A 80 -14.10 12.45 10.42
C PHE A 80 -15.18 13.54 10.24
N ILE A 81 -15.82 13.54 9.07
CA ILE A 81 -16.99 14.38 8.76
C ILE A 81 -18.24 13.52 9.06
N PRO A 82 -19.31 14.04 9.70
CA PRO A 82 -19.61 15.45 10.01
C PRO A 82 -19.24 15.93 11.43
N PHE A 83 -18.69 15.07 12.29
CA PHE A 83 -18.56 15.37 13.72
C PHE A 83 -17.27 16.08 14.16
N SER A 84 -16.46 16.56 13.20
CA SER A 84 -15.22 17.34 13.40
C SER A 84 -14.22 16.78 14.43
N SER A 85 -14.35 15.51 14.82
CA SER A 85 -13.38 14.87 15.69
C SER A 85 -12.13 14.51 14.88
N GLN A 86 -10.99 15.03 15.34
CA GLN A 86 -9.69 14.57 14.87
C GLN A 86 -9.55 13.10 15.21
N THR A 87 -9.15 12.31 14.22
CA THR A 87 -8.78 10.92 14.46
C THR A 87 -7.50 10.87 15.28
N ASN A 88 -7.34 9.83 16.09
CA ASN A 88 -6.02 9.52 16.64
C ASN A 88 -5.16 8.76 15.64
N TRP A 89 -3.86 8.64 15.92
CA TRP A 89 -2.92 7.98 15.02
C TRP A 89 -3.25 6.51 14.74
N MET A 90 -3.84 5.80 15.70
CA MET A 90 -4.20 4.40 15.52
C MET A 90 -5.40 4.25 14.57
N GLN A 91 -6.41 5.12 14.71
CA GLN A 91 -7.53 5.22 13.77
C GLN A 91 -7.07 5.68 12.38
N TYR A 92 -6.09 6.60 12.32
CA TYR A 92 -5.49 7.05 11.08
C TYR A 92 -4.83 5.88 10.32
N LEU A 93 -3.98 5.10 10.99
CA LEU A 93 -3.31 3.95 10.38
C LEU A 93 -4.32 2.90 9.90
N ASP A 94 -5.32 2.56 10.72
CA ASP A 94 -6.37 1.59 10.34
C ASP A 94 -7.21 2.06 9.14
N HIS A 95 -7.58 3.34 9.11
CA HIS A 95 -8.28 3.92 7.96
C HIS A 95 -7.45 3.81 6.67
N HIS A 96 -6.14 4.07 6.75
CA HIS A 96 -5.26 3.95 5.59
C HIS A 96 -5.07 2.49 5.16
N ILE A 97 -4.99 1.53 6.08
CA ILE A 97 -5.01 0.09 5.79
C ILE A 97 -6.28 -0.28 5.04
N GLY A 98 -7.45 0.15 5.51
CA GLY A 98 -8.73 -0.09 4.85
C GLY A 98 -8.76 0.48 3.42
N ARG A 99 -8.23 1.68 3.21
CA ARG A 99 -8.10 2.29 1.87
C ARG A 99 -7.16 1.51 0.96
N THR A 100 -6.03 1.05 1.47
CA THR A 100 -5.09 0.24 0.70
C THR A 100 -5.73 -1.08 0.29
N ARG A 101 -6.36 -1.82 1.22
CA ARG A 101 -7.08 -3.07 0.93
C ARG A 101 -8.15 -2.91 -0.15
N SER A 102 -9.02 -1.90 -0.01
CA SER A 102 -10.05 -1.61 -1.04
C SER A 102 -9.44 -1.31 -2.42
N THR A 103 -8.23 -0.76 -2.46
CA THR A 103 -7.52 -0.51 -3.71
C THR A 103 -6.87 -1.78 -4.26
N LEU A 104 -6.28 -2.60 -3.41
CA LEU A 104 -5.72 -3.91 -3.77
C LEU A 104 -6.79 -4.83 -4.34
N GLU A 105 -7.97 -4.89 -3.70
CA GLU A 105 -9.13 -5.66 -4.19
C GLU A 105 -9.50 -5.27 -5.63
N LYS A 106 -9.48 -3.97 -5.97
CA LYS A 106 -9.76 -3.49 -7.33
C LYS A 106 -8.73 -3.96 -8.34
N VAL A 107 -7.44 -4.00 -7.96
CA VAL A 107 -6.37 -4.48 -8.85
C VAL A 107 -6.45 -6.00 -8.99
N LEU A 108 -6.59 -6.72 -7.88
CA LEU A 108 -6.64 -8.18 -7.84
C LEU A 108 -7.93 -8.73 -8.46
N ALA A 109 -9.02 -7.96 -8.54
CA ALA A 109 -10.19 -8.34 -9.34
C ALA A 109 -9.87 -8.52 -10.83
N GLN A 110 -8.75 -7.95 -11.30
CA GLN A 110 -8.26 -8.06 -12.69
C GLN A 110 -7.08 -9.04 -12.79
N ILE A 111 -6.97 -10.03 -11.89
CA ILE A 111 -5.82 -10.93 -11.76
C ILE A 111 -5.44 -11.66 -13.05
N ILE A 112 -6.41 -11.97 -13.92
CA ILE A 112 -6.16 -12.64 -15.20
C ILE A 112 -5.31 -11.80 -16.17
N PHE A 113 -5.27 -10.48 -15.98
CA PHE A 113 -4.48 -9.54 -16.77
C PHE A 113 -3.16 -9.16 -16.09
N LEU A 114 -2.94 -9.62 -14.84
CA LEU A 114 -1.74 -9.33 -14.07
C LEU A 114 -0.64 -10.36 -14.34
N GLU A 115 0.59 -9.89 -14.40
CA GLU A 115 1.75 -10.78 -14.38
C GLU A 115 1.97 -11.34 -12.98
N ALA A 116 2.44 -12.57 -12.88
CA ALA A 116 2.66 -13.25 -11.60
C ALA A 116 3.56 -12.44 -10.65
N HIS A 117 4.58 -11.75 -11.18
CA HIS A 117 5.44 -10.89 -10.37
C HIS A 117 4.67 -9.68 -9.79
N HIS A 118 3.78 -9.06 -10.57
CA HIS A 118 2.94 -7.97 -10.08
C HIS A 118 1.97 -8.47 -8.99
N VAL A 119 1.32 -9.62 -9.21
CA VAL A 119 0.42 -10.24 -8.22
C VAL A 119 1.16 -10.48 -6.91
N LYS A 120 2.37 -11.06 -6.97
CA LYS A 120 3.19 -11.30 -5.79
C LYS A 120 3.45 -10.00 -5.00
N LEU A 121 3.85 -8.92 -5.68
CA LEU A 121 4.13 -7.65 -5.02
C LEU A 121 2.89 -7.03 -4.35
N LEU A 122 1.70 -7.23 -4.93
CA LEU A 122 0.44 -6.79 -4.32
C LEU A 122 0.07 -7.65 -3.11
N MET A 123 0.25 -8.97 -3.19
CA MET A 123 0.01 -9.89 -2.07
C MET A 123 0.98 -9.66 -0.91
N ASP A 124 2.27 -9.41 -1.19
CA ASP A 124 3.27 -9.05 -0.17
C ASP A 124 2.85 -7.81 0.65
N ILE A 125 2.06 -6.90 0.06
CA ILE A 125 1.49 -5.74 0.77
C ILE A 125 0.27 -6.14 1.60
N ASP A 126 -0.66 -6.93 1.05
CA ASP A 126 -1.89 -7.33 1.74
C ASP A 126 -1.59 -8.21 2.98
N ASP A 127 -0.58 -9.09 2.85
CA ASP A 127 -0.12 -10.02 3.89
C ASP A 127 0.85 -9.38 4.89
N CYS A 128 1.12 -8.08 4.78
CA CYS A 128 2.05 -7.39 5.67
C CYS A 128 1.57 -7.44 7.13
N VAL A 129 2.48 -7.69 8.08
CA VAL A 129 2.19 -7.75 9.52
C VAL A 129 1.54 -6.44 10.01
N HIS A 130 1.89 -5.29 9.42
CA HIS A 130 1.25 -4.01 9.72
C HIS A 130 -0.28 -4.05 9.50
N PHE A 131 -0.72 -4.73 8.44
CA PHE A 131 -2.13 -4.85 8.04
C PHE A 131 -2.88 -5.86 8.91
N LEU A 132 -2.16 -6.74 9.60
CA LEU A 132 -2.71 -7.69 10.57
C LEU A 132 -2.87 -7.05 11.96
N VAL A 133 -1.81 -6.40 12.45
CA VAL A 133 -1.71 -5.97 13.86
C VAL A 133 -2.55 -4.72 14.13
N ILE A 134 -2.46 -3.69 13.29
CA ILE A 134 -3.12 -2.39 13.57
C ILE A 134 -4.65 -2.53 13.74
N PRO A 135 -5.40 -3.21 12.85
CA PRO A 135 -6.86 -3.32 13.00
C PRO A 135 -7.30 -4.08 14.27
N GLN A 136 -6.46 -4.98 14.77
CA GLN A 136 -6.70 -5.68 16.04
C GLN A 136 -6.46 -4.75 17.22
N ILE A 137 -5.35 -4.01 17.20
CA ILE A 137 -4.95 -3.14 18.32
C ILE A 137 -5.89 -1.94 18.49
N VAL A 138 -6.41 -1.35 17.40
CA VAL A 138 -7.39 -0.24 17.47
C VAL A 138 -8.62 -0.59 18.31
N LYS A 139 -9.00 -1.86 18.37
CA LYS A 139 -10.16 -2.35 19.13
C LYS A 139 -9.86 -2.60 20.61
N THR A 140 -8.60 -2.51 21.01
CA THR A 140 -8.13 -2.79 22.37
C THR A 140 -7.58 -1.54 23.06
N PRO A 141 -7.68 -1.42 24.39
CA PRO A 141 -7.06 -0.32 25.11
C PRO A 141 -5.54 -0.32 24.97
N ILE A 142 -4.98 0.73 24.36
CA ILE A 142 -3.54 0.86 24.14
C ILE A 142 -2.90 1.48 25.38
N ARG A 143 -1.88 0.81 25.92
CA ARG A 143 -1.07 1.30 27.05
C ARG A 143 0.28 1.89 26.64
N ASN A 144 0.64 1.76 25.37
CA ASN A 144 1.91 2.28 24.85
C ASN A 144 1.90 3.81 24.87
N THR A 145 3.02 4.40 25.31
CA THR A 145 3.21 5.86 25.34
C THR A 145 3.50 6.45 23.97
N ASN A 146 4.02 5.63 23.04
CA ASN A 146 4.34 6.02 21.67
C ASN A 146 4.07 4.86 20.70
N LEU A 147 4.24 5.11 19.40
CA LEU A 147 4.00 4.12 18.35
C LEU A 147 5.18 3.18 18.09
N SER A 148 6.33 3.33 18.77
CA SER A 148 7.57 2.63 18.41
C SER A 148 7.45 1.10 18.29
N ALA A 149 6.52 0.50 19.02
CA ALA A 149 6.17 -0.93 18.93
C ALA A 149 5.69 -1.38 17.53
N PHE A 150 5.25 -0.47 16.67
CA PHE A 150 4.74 -0.74 15.32
C PHE A 150 5.68 -0.27 14.20
N ALA A 151 6.84 0.29 14.57
CA ALA A 151 7.76 0.93 13.62
C ALA A 151 8.39 -0.08 12.66
N ASN A 152 8.67 -1.30 13.13
CA ASN A 152 9.27 -2.34 12.31
C ASN A 152 8.31 -2.78 11.20
N GLU A 153 7.07 -3.09 11.58
CA GLU A 153 6.03 -3.58 10.68
C GLU A 153 5.66 -2.50 9.67
N PHE A 154 5.58 -1.23 10.10
CA PHE A 154 5.37 -0.12 9.18
C PHE A 154 6.54 0.07 8.19
N PHE A 155 7.78 -0.11 8.65
CA PHE A 155 8.94 -0.05 7.76
C PHE A 155 8.91 -1.18 6.72
N ASP A 156 8.52 -2.40 7.11
CA ASP A 156 8.37 -3.52 6.19
C ASP A 156 7.28 -3.24 5.12
N TYR A 157 6.16 -2.64 5.54
CA TYR A 157 5.14 -2.13 4.62
C TYR A 157 5.71 -1.10 3.63
N CYS A 158 6.52 -0.14 4.10
CA CYS A 158 7.19 0.83 3.23
C CYS A 158 8.11 0.15 2.21
N GLN A 159 8.85 -0.89 2.61
CA GLN A 159 9.70 -1.65 1.69
C GLN A 159 8.89 -2.39 0.63
N ALA A 160 7.76 -3.00 1.00
CA ALA A 160 6.86 -3.64 0.05
C ALA A 160 6.31 -2.64 -0.97
N CYS A 161 5.86 -1.46 -0.52
CA CYS A 161 5.40 -0.39 -1.41
C CYS A 161 6.52 0.15 -2.32
N ARG A 162 7.76 0.25 -1.82
CA ARG A 162 8.91 0.66 -2.63
C ARG A 162 9.19 -0.34 -3.76
N LYS A 163 9.15 -1.65 -3.47
CA LYS A 163 9.30 -2.70 -4.50
C LYS A 163 8.21 -2.60 -5.56
N LEU A 164 6.95 -2.39 -5.15
CA LEU A 164 5.84 -2.18 -6.08
C LEU A 164 6.05 -0.93 -6.95
N LYS A 165 6.48 0.19 -6.36
CA LYS A 165 6.80 1.42 -7.10
C LYS A 165 7.85 1.17 -8.18
N THR A 166 8.98 0.56 -7.81
CA THR A 166 10.04 0.20 -8.76
C THR A 166 9.54 -0.69 -9.89
N TYR A 167 8.69 -1.68 -9.58
CA TYR A 167 8.07 -2.52 -10.60
C TYR A 167 7.20 -1.71 -11.56
N ILE A 168 6.34 -0.83 -11.03
CA ILE A 168 5.45 -0.02 -11.85
C ILE A 168 6.24 0.87 -12.80
N ASP A 169 7.28 1.55 -12.29
CA ASP A 169 8.06 2.50 -13.08
C ASP A 169 8.93 1.81 -14.15
N ALA A 170 9.25 0.52 -13.98
CA ALA A 170 9.98 -0.26 -14.97
C ALA A 170 9.08 -0.92 -16.04
N ASN A 171 7.81 -1.23 -15.72
CA ASN A 171 6.95 -2.07 -16.57
C ASN A 171 5.74 -1.34 -17.16
N PHE A 172 5.51 -0.07 -16.81
CA PHE A 172 4.40 0.73 -17.32
C PHE A 172 4.81 2.14 -17.73
#